data_AF-A0A523DHH0-F1
#
_entry.id   AF-A0A523DHH0-F1
#
_cell.length_a   1.000
_cell.length_b   1.000
_cell.length_c   1.000
_cell.angle_alpha   90.00
_cell.angle_beta   90.00
_cell.angle_gamma   90.00
#
_symmetry.space_group_name_H-M   'P 1'
#
loop_
_entity.id
_entity.type
_entity.pdbx_description
1 polymer ?
#
loop_
_entity_poly.entity_id
_entity_poly.type
_entity_poly.pdbx_seq_one_letter_code
_entity_poly.pdbx_strand_id
1 'polypeptide(L)'
;MTRQGLTVSTLSPICWRSLSLRFAGPFLETVYRDSFADPANSFDGFRHACVVSRSNTAGMLPRHAVQGPGAASISTVLGATREFDHRLLAGPEDLRHDRSSENAHLGVVEGIPCTRWSRGPLRRRMSPSAVPADHASESRHPSPSVCGHRQGWRAGHGTGLAGPRHWVRPRHGGPPVGGQAMTSPEAEALKGKLAEMLAQLSGTEEHPVLVDEMRGLYGLFADITAEPDEVTWTEVDAGGIPAIWADPDAGATDRVVQYVHGGGYVIGNAHYYKRLTGHIAKAVGCRVLSVDYRLAPEHPHPAAVEDSTTAYRWLLGQGYAPAHLAISGDSAGGGLTLATLLALRDAGTALPAAAVPISPWVDMEATGDTMTTNADNDALVHAPMLLAMAGMFLGGHNPKDPLVAPIHADFTGIAPLYIQVGGHETLLDDAKRVAAAARRDGVDVTLEVFPEMQHVFQIGAGHVPESDDAIAKIGAFLRPCLGL
;
A
#
# COMPACT_ATOMS: atom_id res chain seq x y z
N MET A 1 66.83 -15.97 50.46
CA MET A 1 67.60 -16.15 49.21
C MET A 1 66.70 -16.86 48.18
N THR A 2 67.05 -16.82 46.88
CA THR A 2 66.53 -17.68 45.76
C THR A 2 65.01 -17.91 45.70
N ARG A 3 64.19 -17.24 44.86
CA ARG A 3 64.11 -17.22 43.37
C ARG A 3 64.00 -18.60 42.67
N GLN A 4 62.91 -18.73 41.89
CA GLN A 4 62.76 -19.44 40.60
C GLN A 4 62.96 -20.98 40.61
N GLY A 5 62.38 -21.77 39.70
CA GLY A 5 61.36 -21.48 38.68
C GLY A 5 61.42 -22.46 37.49
N LEU A 6 60.32 -23.14 37.16
CA LEU A 6 60.15 -24.11 36.06
C LEU A 6 58.73 -23.92 35.51
N THR A 7 58.44 -23.39 34.31
CA THR A 7 58.76 -23.73 32.90
C THR A 7 57.46 -24.08 32.18
N VAL A 8 57.28 -23.55 30.97
CA VAL A 8 56.02 -23.60 30.19
C VAL A 8 55.94 -24.91 29.40
N SER A 9 54.72 -25.43 29.22
CA SER A 9 54.38 -26.38 28.15
C SER A 9 53.32 -25.77 27.21
N THR A 10 53.30 -26.23 25.97
CA THR A 10 52.76 -25.50 24.81
C THR A 10 51.28 -25.80 24.50
N LEU A 11 50.51 -24.74 24.26
CA LEU A 11 49.21 -24.82 23.56
C LEU A 11 49.41 -24.99 22.03
N SER A 12 48.48 -25.69 21.38
CA SER A 12 48.40 -25.79 19.91
C SER A 12 46.93 -25.93 19.46
N PRO A 13 46.39 -25.03 18.62
CA PRO A 13 45.00 -25.09 18.15
C PRO A 13 44.88 -25.66 16.73
N ILE A 14 44.03 -26.69 16.56
CA ILE A 14 43.68 -27.33 15.28
C ILE A 14 42.22 -27.83 15.40
N CYS A 15 41.31 -27.69 14.43
CA CYS A 15 41.18 -26.74 13.31
C CYS A 15 39.68 -26.72 12.93
N TRP A 16 39.13 -25.57 12.57
CA TRP A 16 37.87 -25.55 11.79
C TRP A 16 38.18 -25.96 10.35
N ARG A 17 37.31 -26.78 9.72
CA ARG A 17 37.36 -27.09 8.30
C ARG A 17 36.18 -26.44 7.59
N SER A 18 36.46 -25.36 6.87
CA SER A 18 35.56 -24.83 5.84
C SER A 18 35.54 -25.76 4.62
N LEU A 19 34.40 -25.79 3.92
CA LEU A 19 34.30 -26.33 2.57
C LEU A 19 34.24 -25.13 1.60
N SER A 20 35.30 -24.93 0.81
CA SER A 20 35.41 -23.80 -0.11
C SER A 20 35.37 -24.30 -1.55
N LEU A 21 34.23 -24.14 -2.22
CA LEU A 21 34.16 -24.20 -3.68
C LEU A 21 34.84 -22.95 -4.27
N ARG A 22 35.44 -23.12 -5.46
CA ARG A 22 36.24 -22.08 -6.12
C ARG A 22 35.50 -21.55 -7.34
N PHE A 23 35.39 -20.23 -7.43
CA PHE A 23 35.40 -19.52 -8.71
C PHE A 23 36.47 -18.43 -8.69
N ALA A 24 37.07 -18.17 -9.83
CA ALA A 24 38.15 -17.20 -9.99
C ALA A 24 38.10 -16.57 -11.38
N GLY A 25 37.97 -15.25 -11.42
CA GLY A 25 37.91 -14.43 -12.63
C GLY A 25 38.07 -12.95 -12.23
N PRO A 26 39.16 -12.26 -12.57
CA PRO A 26 39.50 -10.97 -11.97
C PRO A 26 39.22 -9.76 -12.88
N PHE A 27 38.83 -8.63 -12.30
CA PHE A 27 39.14 -7.28 -12.78
C PHE A 27 38.97 -6.24 -11.64
N LEU A 28 39.57 -5.04 -11.80
CA LEU A 28 39.51 -3.84 -10.92
C LEU A 28 40.61 -3.60 -9.86
N GLU A 29 41.85 -3.46 -10.33
CA GLU A 29 42.75 -2.35 -9.97
C GLU A 29 43.31 -1.79 -11.30
N THR A 30 43.65 -0.51 -11.50
CA THR A 30 43.54 0.74 -10.71
C THR A 30 42.69 1.76 -11.52
N VAL A 31 42.52 3.06 -11.25
CA VAL A 31 43.09 4.09 -10.33
C VAL A 31 41.90 5.01 -9.88
N TYR A 32 42.00 6.12 -9.13
CA TYR A 32 43.10 7.01 -8.71
C TYR A 32 42.89 7.46 -7.25
N ARG A 33 43.94 7.96 -6.59
CA ARG A 33 43.91 8.39 -5.18
C ARG A 33 44.41 9.84 -5.08
N ASP A 34 43.57 10.74 -4.53
CA ASP A 34 43.86 12.08 -3.98
C ASP A 34 42.54 12.88 -3.92
N SER A 35 42.25 13.75 -2.95
CA SER A 35 42.93 14.06 -1.68
C SER A 35 41.90 14.66 -0.67
N PHE A 36 42.22 14.72 0.63
CA PHE A 36 41.36 15.35 1.64
C PHE A 36 41.39 16.89 1.58
N ALA A 37 40.24 17.57 1.55
CA ALA A 37 39.96 18.83 2.29
C ALA A 37 38.52 19.35 2.10
N ASP A 38 37.89 19.72 3.22
CA ASP A 38 36.77 20.69 3.35
C ASP A 38 37.41 22.03 3.85
N PRO A 39 36.81 23.25 3.79
CA PRO A 39 35.40 23.54 3.53
C PRO A 39 35.02 24.78 2.67
N ALA A 40 33.71 24.87 2.40
CA ALA A 40 32.87 26.08 2.35
C ALA A 40 32.77 27.00 1.10
N ASN A 41 31.51 27.44 0.90
CA ASN A 41 31.04 28.75 0.42
C ASN A 41 30.78 29.02 -1.10
N SER A 42 29.50 28.89 -1.47
CA SER A 42 28.64 29.94 -2.08
C SER A 42 28.62 30.22 -3.60
N PHE A 43 27.41 30.59 -4.07
CA PHE A 43 26.97 31.08 -5.40
C PHE A 43 27.13 30.12 -6.60
N ASP A 44 26.38 30.23 -7.71
CA ASP A 44 24.98 30.67 -7.98
C ASP A 44 24.62 30.37 -9.46
N GLY A 45 23.34 30.16 -9.77
CA GLY A 45 22.77 30.48 -11.08
C GLY A 45 22.78 29.43 -12.22
N PHE A 46 21.67 29.46 -12.98
CA PHE A 46 21.42 28.92 -14.34
C PHE A 46 21.51 27.38 -14.55
N ARG A 47 20.47 26.64 -14.96
CA ARG A 47 19.39 26.76 -15.99
C ARG A 47 19.75 26.19 -17.37
N HIS A 48 18.91 25.23 -17.80
CA HIS A 48 18.66 24.80 -19.20
C HIS A 48 19.82 24.09 -19.93
N ALA A 49 19.58 23.16 -20.86
CA ALA A 49 18.35 22.44 -21.22
C ALA A 49 18.70 21.07 -21.85
N CYS A 50 17.72 20.17 -21.92
CA CYS A 50 17.83 18.97 -22.76
C CYS A 50 17.94 19.34 -24.24
N VAL A 51 18.83 18.66 -24.96
CA VAL A 51 18.81 18.59 -26.43
C VAL A 51 18.81 17.12 -26.82
N VAL A 52 17.71 16.66 -27.40
CA VAL A 52 17.62 15.32 -28.02
C VAL A 52 18.24 15.41 -29.42
N SER A 53 19.27 14.62 -29.69
CA SER A 53 19.80 14.43 -31.05
C SER A 53 19.42 13.04 -31.59
N ARG A 54 18.63 13.02 -32.66
CA ARG A 54 18.59 11.88 -33.59
C ARG A 54 19.48 12.22 -34.78
N SER A 55 20.34 11.29 -35.19
CA SER A 55 21.05 11.37 -36.48
C SER A 55 21.26 9.97 -37.06
N ASN A 56 20.68 9.71 -38.23
CA ASN A 56 20.95 8.50 -38.99
C ASN A 56 22.38 8.52 -39.53
N THR A 57 23.00 7.34 -39.59
CA THR A 57 23.95 6.99 -40.66
C THR A 57 23.71 5.54 -41.08
N ALA A 58 23.75 5.29 -42.38
CA ALA A 58 23.65 3.96 -42.97
C ALA A 58 24.99 3.60 -43.64
N GLY A 59 25.39 2.32 -43.60
CA GLY A 59 26.64 1.91 -44.26
C GLY A 59 26.95 0.42 -44.22
N MET A 60 27.08 -0.16 -45.41
CA MET A 60 27.93 -1.32 -45.76
C MET A 60 27.67 -2.70 -45.11
N LEU A 61 26.99 -3.55 -45.88
CA LEU A 61 27.23 -5.00 -45.89
C LEU A 61 28.61 -5.33 -46.50
N PRO A 62 29.12 -6.54 -46.25
CA PRO A 62 29.58 -7.39 -47.36
C PRO A 62 28.76 -8.68 -47.47
N ARG A 63 28.73 -9.27 -48.68
CA ARG A 63 28.07 -10.55 -48.97
C ARG A 63 29.07 -11.70 -48.88
N HIS A 64 28.63 -12.87 -48.42
CA HIS A 64 29.12 -14.15 -48.93
C HIS A 64 27.94 -15.11 -49.11
N ALA A 65 28.01 -15.94 -50.16
CA ALA A 65 27.01 -16.96 -50.47
C ALA A 65 27.71 -18.20 -51.03
N VAL A 66 27.26 -19.37 -50.59
CA VAL A 66 27.64 -20.68 -51.12
C VAL A 66 26.34 -21.50 -51.26
N GLN A 67 26.29 -22.40 -52.23
CA GLN A 67 25.06 -23.09 -52.65
C GLN A 67 24.78 -24.36 -51.82
N GLY A 68 23.54 -24.87 -51.88
CA GLY A 68 23.08 -26.07 -51.17
C GLY A 68 23.47 -27.40 -51.85
N PRO A 69 22.60 -28.43 -51.99
CA PRO A 69 21.12 -28.37 -51.96
C PRO A 69 20.44 -29.36 -50.98
N GLY A 70 19.11 -29.22 -50.82
CA GLY A 70 18.21 -30.20 -50.20
C GLY A 70 16.77 -29.72 -50.36
N ALA A 71 15.84 -30.58 -50.78
CA ALA A 71 14.53 -30.15 -51.28
C ALA A 71 13.34 -30.93 -50.68
N ALA A 72 12.28 -30.20 -50.35
CA ALA A 72 10.89 -30.67 -50.33
C ALA A 72 9.95 -29.46 -50.49
N SER A 73 8.84 -29.59 -51.20
CA SER A 73 7.87 -28.53 -51.43
C SER A 73 6.43 -29.01 -51.23
N ILE A 74 5.60 -28.16 -50.63
CA ILE A 74 4.14 -28.20 -50.74
C ILE A 74 3.67 -26.76 -51.00
N SER A 75 2.65 -26.58 -51.84
CA SER A 75 2.18 -25.27 -52.30
C SER A 75 0.66 -25.15 -52.26
N THR A 76 0.18 -24.08 -51.62
CA THR A 76 -0.94 -23.21 -52.02
C THR A 76 -2.29 -23.81 -52.46
N VAL A 77 -3.35 -23.47 -51.71
CA VAL A 77 -4.67 -23.12 -52.28
C VAL A 77 -5.18 -21.83 -51.61
N LEU A 78 -5.96 -21.04 -52.35
CA LEU A 78 -6.59 -19.75 -51.99
C LEU A 78 -7.56 -19.86 -50.77
N GLY A 79 -7.96 -18.79 -50.08
CA GLY A 79 -7.64 -17.36 -50.21
C GLY A 79 -8.89 -16.47 -50.36
N ALA A 80 -9.07 -15.47 -49.48
CA ALA A 80 -10.04 -14.38 -49.62
C ALA A 80 -9.74 -13.22 -48.63
N THR A 81 -9.50 -12.01 -49.14
CA THR A 81 -9.53 -10.76 -48.34
C THR A 81 -10.85 -10.02 -48.59
N ARG A 82 -11.28 -9.19 -47.63
CA ARG A 82 -12.33 -8.19 -47.83
C ARG A 82 -11.93 -6.87 -47.20
N GLU A 83 -11.74 -5.87 -48.06
CA GLU A 83 -11.75 -4.46 -47.69
C GLU A 83 -13.21 -4.01 -47.47
N PHE A 84 -13.40 -2.92 -46.74
CA PHE A 84 -14.67 -2.19 -46.67
C PHE A 84 -14.45 -0.76 -47.19
N ASP A 85 -15.18 -0.38 -48.24
CA ASP A 85 -15.14 0.96 -48.84
C ASP A 85 -16.33 1.83 -48.39
N HIS A 86 -16.14 3.14 -48.35
CA HIS A 86 -17.17 4.13 -48.06
C HIS A 86 -17.89 4.57 -49.34
N ARG A 87 -19.22 4.71 -49.30
CA ARG A 87 -19.96 5.67 -50.17
C ARG A 87 -21.32 6.05 -49.60
N LEU A 88 -21.72 7.28 -49.93
CA LEU A 88 -23.04 7.86 -49.63
C LEU A 88 -24.06 7.52 -50.72
N LEU A 89 -25.34 7.49 -50.35
CA LEU A 89 -26.48 7.97 -51.15
C LEU A 89 -27.53 8.59 -50.20
N ALA A 90 -28.47 9.38 -50.72
CA ALA A 90 -29.30 10.28 -49.90
C ALA A 90 -30.78 10.41 -50.33
N GLY A 91 -31.65 10.49 -49.32
CA GLY A 91 -33.01 11.06 -49.35
C GLY A 91 -34.10 10.32 -50.16
N PRO A 92 -35.34 10.85 -50.20
CA PRO A 92 -35.87 12.04 -49.48
C PRO A 92 -37.19 11.81 -48.71
N GLU A 93 -37.72 12.88 -48.09
CA GLU A 93 -39.15 13.13 -47.77
C GLU A 93 -39.83 12.27 -46.65
N ASP A 94 -40.85 12.75 -45.90
CA ASP A 94 -41.61 14.02 -45.96
C ASP A 94 -42.23 14.47 -44.60
N LEU A 95 -42.44 15.80 -44.43
CA LEU A 95 -43.35 16.51 -43.44
C LEU A 95 -43.17 16.25 -41.92
N ARG A 96 -43.43 17.15 -40.94
CA ARG A 96 -43.84 18.58 -40.71
C ARG A 96 -43.65 18.83 -39.17
N HIS A 97 -43.77 19.97 -38.48
CA HIS A 97 -44.05 21.42 -38.62
C HIS A 97 -43.55 22.00 -37.25
N ASP A 98 -43.15 23.26 -36.99
CA ASP A 98 -42.87 24.50 -37.75
C ASP A 98 -42.10 25.47 -36.78
N ARG A 99 -42.02 26.77 -37.12
CA ARG A 99 -41.82 28.01 -36.31
C ARG A 99 -41.72 27.90 -34.76
N SER A 100 -40.88 28.69 -34.06
CA SER A 100 -40.08 29.91 -34.40
C SER A 100 -38.95 30.12 -33.36
N SER A 101 -37.96 31.02 -33.49
CA SER A 101 -37.77 32.20 -34.36
C SER A 101 -36.30 32.47 -34.72
N GLU A 102 -36.08 33.38 -35.65
CA GLU A 102 -34.79 34.01 -35.99
C GLU A 102 -34.25 34.87 -34.80
N ASN A 103 -33.02 35.41 -34.77
CA ASN A 103 -32.06 35.66 -35.85
C ASN A 103 -30.60 35.67 -35.33
N ALA A 104 -29.60 35.65 -36.23
CA ALA A 104 -28.18 35.71 -35.90
C ALA A 104 -27.42 36.76 -36.73
N HIS A 105 -26.28 37.27 -36.23
CA HIS A 105 -25.04 37.58 -36.98
C HIS A 105 -24.02 38.27 -36.04
N LEU A 106 -22.86 37.64 -35.81
CA LEU A 106 -21.53 38.00 -36.35
C LEU A 106 -20.88 39.28 -35.78
N GLY A 107 -19.75 39.10 -35.08
CA GLY A 107 -18.84 40.15 -34.66
C GLY A 107 -17.58 39.56 -34.02
N VAL A 108 -16.42 39.73 -34.66
CA VAL A 108 -15.09 39.24 -34.22
C VAL A 108 -14.36 40.36 -33.45
N VAL A 109 -13.53 40.02 -32.44
CA VAL A 109 -12.22 40.67 -32.15
C VAL A 109 -11.46 39.91 -31.05
N GLU A 110 -10.14 40.12 -31.01
CA GLU A 110 -9.14 39.37 -30.23
C GLU A 110 -9.01 39.82 -28.76
N GLY A 111 -8.30 39.03 -27.94
CA GLY A 111 -8.06 39.32 -26.52
C GLY A 111 -6.74 40.07 -26.24
N ILE A 112 -6.53 40.47 -24.97
CA ILE A 112 -5.24 40.89 -24.39
C ILE A 112 -5.35 40.86 -22.83
N PRO A 113 -4.25 40.70 -22.05
CA PRO A 113 -4.31 39.93 -20.80
C PRO A 113 -4.25 40.72 -19.47
N CYS A 114 -4.36 39.98 -18.36
CA CYS A 114 -4.21 40.45 -16.98
C CYS A 114 -2.92 41.23 -16.71
N THR A 115 -3.02 42.29 -15.89
CA THR A 115 -1.87 43.08 -15.40
C THR A 115 -1.56 42.82 -13.93
N ARG A 116 -0.38 43.25 -13.49
CA ARG A 116 0.37 42.72 -12.35
C ARG A 116 0.38 43.69 -11.16
N TRP A 117 0.28 43.17 -9.93
CA TRP A 117 0.41 43.95 -8.70
C TRP A 117 1.81 44.59 -8.56
N SER A 118 1.86 45.80 -7.98
CA SER A 118 3.08 46.55 -7.63
C SER A 118 3.06 46.98 -6.14
N ARG A 119 4.23 47.33 -5.56
CA ARG A 119 4.42 47.38 -4.09
C ARG A 119 4.60 48.79 -3.48
N GLY A 120 3.79 49.08 -2.46
CA GLY A 120 4.15 49.88 -1.26
C GLY A 120 4.20 51.41 -1.39
N PRO A 121 4.72 52.15 -0.37
CA PRO A 121 5.19 51.67 0.95
C PRO A 121 4.90 52.59 2.19
N LEU A 122 5.38 52.17 3.38
CA LEU A 122 5.75 52.96 4.60
C LEU A 122 4.73 53.32 5.74
N ARG A 123 4.95 52.63 6.89
CA ARG A 123 5.28 53.16 8.26
C ARG A 123 4.22 53.45 9.36
N ARG A 124 4.44 52.72 10.49
CA ARG A 124 4.32 53.11 11.93
C ARG A 124 2.89 53.25 12.52
N ARG A 125 2.60 52.94 13.80
CA ARG A 125 3.40 52.39 14.93
C ARG A 125 2.49 51.65 15.97
N MET A 126 3.07 50.79 16.80
CA MET A 126 2.49 50.24 18.06
C MET A 126 2.57 51.30 19.21
N SER A 127 2.04 51.18 20.45
CA SER A 127 1.88 50.02 21.37
C SER A 127 0.69 50.18 22.40
N PRO A 128 0.67 49.75 23.70
CA PRO A 128 -0.40 48.85 24.18
C PRO A 128 -1.09 49.17 25.55
N SER A 129 -2.04 48.29 25.94
CA SER A 129 -2.40 47.79 27.30
C SER A 129 -2.32 48.66 28.58
N ALA A 130 -3.38 48.64 29.39
CA ALA A 130 -3.31 48.43 30.87
C ALA A 130 -4.69 48.13 31.51
N VAL A 131 -4.69 47.49 32.68
CA VAL A 131 -5.83 47.27 33.60
C VAL A 131 -5.38 47.69 35.02
N PRO A 132 -6.28 48.20 35.87
CA PRO A 132 -6.14 48.11 37.32
C PRO A 132 -7.27 47.28 37.97
N ALA A 133 -7.03 46.73 39.15
CA ALA A 133 -7.97 45.93 39.92
C ALA A 133 -7.85 46.23 41.43
N ASP A 134 -8.95 46.07 42.16
CA ASP A 134 -9.08 45.99 43.63
C ASP A 134 -10.55 45.60 43.95
N HIS A 135 -10.94 45.01 45.09
CA HIS A 135 -10.26 44.65 46.35
C HIS A 135 -10.88 43.34 46.89
N ALA A 136 -10.36 42.76 47.99
CA ALA A 136 -10.81 41.47 48.54
C ALA A 136 -11.50 41.55 49.93
N SER A 137 -12.24 40.50 50.31
CA SER A 137 -12.56 40.16 51.71
C SER A 137 -12.86 38.66 51.88
N GLU A 138 -12.77 38.15 53.12
CA GLU A 138 -12.77 36.71 53.46
C GLU A 138 -14.11 36.23 54.06
N SER A 139 -14.42 34.93 54.03
CA SER A 139 -14.48 34.09 55.26
C SER A 139 -15.04 32.65 55.12
N ARG A 140 -14.22 31.69 55.58
CA ARG A 140 -14.51 30.53 56.48
C ARG A 140 -15.69 29.56 56.21
N HIS A 141 -15.34 28.28 56.05
CA HIS A 141 -16.19 27.11 56.36
C HIS A 141 -16.56 27.03 57.87
N PRO A 142 -17.59 26.25 58.27
CA PRO A 142 -17.36 24.84 58.62
C PRO A 142 -18.45 23.84 58.14
N SER A 143 -18.07 22.56 58.05
CA SER A 143 -19.00 21.41 57.93
C SER A 143 -19.59 21.01 59.30
N PRO A 144 -20.65 20.17 59.31
CA PRO A 144 -20.56 18.98 60.17
C PRO A 144 -21.21 17.70 59.58
N SER A 145 -21.11 16.61 60.34
CA SER A 145 -21.62 15.26 60.10
C SER A 145 -22.03 14.63 61.46
N VAL A 146 -22.64 13.44 61.60
CA VAL A 146 -22.74 12.23 60.76
C VAL A 146 -24.08 11.49 61.05
N CYS A 147 -24.38 10.46 60.23
CA CYS A 147 -25.17 9.26 60.59
C CYS A 147 -26.71 9.33 60.48
N GLY A 148 -27.38 8.19 60.19
CA GLY A 148 -28.85 8.11 60.32
C GLY A 148 -29.71 7.09 59.52
N HIS A 149 -29.35 5.80 59.43
CA HIS A 149 -30.29 4.68 59.13
C HIS A 149 -30.98 4.57 57.73
N ARG A 150 -31.86 3.56 57.60
CA ARG A 150 -32.39 2.94 56.36
C ARG A 150 -33.92 3.08 56.22
N GLN A 151 -34.44 2.62 55.07
CA GLN A 151 -35.85 2.54 54.61
C GLN A 151 -36.35 3.82 53.90
N GLY A 152 -37.13 3.76 52.81
CA GLY A 152 -37.50 2.59 52.00
C GLY A 152 -38.50 2.95 50.86
N TRP A 153 -38.34 2.31 49.69
CA TRP A 153 -39.29 2.15 48.57
C TRP A 153 -40.43 3.19 48.38
N ARG A 154 -40.33 4.00 47.30
CA ARG A 154 -41.22 3.91 46.11
C ARG A 154 -40.74 4.82 44.96
N ALA A 155 -41.38 4.70 43.80
CA ALA A 155 -40.87 5.17 42.50
C ALA A 155 -41.36 6.57 42.07
N GLY A 156 -40.62 7.18 41.15
CA GLY A 156 -41.00 8.37 40.37
C GLY A 156 -40.17 8.44 39.09
N HIS A 157 -40.75 8.94 37.99
CA HIS A 157 -40.08 9.03 36.69
C HIS A 157 -39.15 10.25 36.60
N GLY A 158 -38.01 10.12 35.92
CA GLY A 158 -37.09 11.23 35.66
C GLY A 158 -36.08 10.92 34.55
N THR A 159 -36.04 11.78 33.53
CA THR A 159 -35.15 11.76 32.37
C THR A 159 -33.66 11.82 32.72
N GLY A 160 -32.79 11.09 32.00
CA GLY A 160 -31.33 11.25 32.17
C GLY A 160 -30.45 10.50 31.16
N LEU A 161 -29.93 11.25 30.18
CA LEU A 161 -28.61 11.16 29.51
C LEU A 161 -28.02 9.78 29.09
N ALA A 162 -27.54 9.72 27.84
CA ALA A 162 -26.77 8.59 27.34
C ALA A 162 -25.34 8.58 27.90
N GLY A 163 -24.95 7.48 28.54
CA GLY A 163 -23.55 7.16 28.84
C GLY A 163 -22.84 6.47 27.65
N PRO A 164 -21.51 6.35 27.68
CA PRO A 164 -20.76 5.65 26.63
C PRO A 164 -21.15 4.17 26.55
N ARG A 165 -21.34 3.67 25.32
CA ARG A 165 -21.68 2.25 25.10
C ARG A 165 -20.45 1.39 25.34
N HIS A 166 -20.40 0.73 26.50
CA HIS A 166 -19.41 -0.34 26.73
C HIS A 166 -19.62 -1.48 25.72
N TRP A 167 -18.56 -1.86 25.03
CA TRP A 167 -18.55 -3.01 24.13
C TRP A 167 -18.75 -4.31 24.93
N VAL A 168 -19.94 -4.89 24.81
CA VAL A 168 -20.21 -6.25 25.32
C VAL A 168 -19.81 -7.25 24.23
N ARG A 169 -18.62 -7.84 24.36
CA ARG A 169 -18.19 -8.94 23.47
C ARG A 169 -19.26 -10.04 23.42
N PRO A 170 -19.73 -10.44 22.22
CA PRO A 170 -20.52 -11.65 22.09
C PRO A 170 -19.72 -12.87 22.56
N ARG A 171 -20.30 -13.69 23.45
CA ARG A 171 -19.71 -14.98 23.80
C ARG A 171 -20.01 -16.00 22.71
N HIS A 172 -19.22 -15.98 21.64
CA HIS A 172 -19.17 -17.11 20.72
C HIS A 172 -18.65 -18.34 21.47
N GLY A 173 -19.42 -19.43 21.45
CA GLY A 173 -18.91 -20.72 21.88
C GLY A 173 -17.84 -21.17 20.89
N GLY A 174 -16.65 -21.53 21.37
CA GLY A 174 -15.59 -22.03 20.51
C GLY A 174 -16.00 -23.33 19.81
N PRO A 175 -15.54 -23.57 18.56
CA PRO A 175 -15.76 -24.84 17.88
C PRO A 175 -15.11 -26.01 18.66
N PRO A 176 -15.57 -27.25 18.47
CA PRO A 176 -14.96 -28.40 19.11
C PRO A 176 -13.51 -28.58 18.64
N VAL A 177 -12.59 -28.71 19.59
CA VAL A 177 -11.18 -29.03 19.30
C VAL A 177 -11.10 -30.50 18.88
N GLY A 178 -11.12 -30.77 17.57
CA GLY A 178 -11.16 -32.12 17.04
C GLY A 178 -11.01 -32.19 15.52
N GLY A 179 -9.77 -32.15 15.05
CA GLY A 179 -9.39 -32.21 13.63
C GLY A 179 -8.53 -31.00 13.25
N GLN A 180 -7.35 -31.26 12.67
CA GLN A 180 -6.66 -30.24 11.88
C GLN A 180 -7.44 -30.11 10.57
N ALA A 181 -7.87 -28.88 10.24
CA ALA A 181 -8.32 -28.59 8.90
C ALA A 181 -7.07 -28.58 8.01
N MET A 182 -6.99 -29.54 7.08
CA MET A 182 -6.00 -29.56 6.02
C MET A 182 -6.28 -28.41 5.04
N THR A 183 -5.25 -27.82 4.44
CA THR A 183 -5.35 -26.95 3.25
C THR A 183 -6.34 -27.51 2.22
N SER A 184 -7.18 -26.67 1.62
CA SER A 184 -8.00 -27.07 0.47
C SER A 184 -7.13 -27.42 -0.75
N PRO A 185 -7.57 -28.34 -1.64
CA PRO A 185 -6.90 -28.58 -2.92
C PRO A 185 -6.72 -27.30 -3.75
N GLU A 186 -7.66 -26.36 -3.61
CA GLU A 186 -7.66 -25.05 -4.26
C GLU A 186 -6.55 -24.13 -3.70
N ALA A 187 -6.32 -24.13 -2.38
CA ALA A 187 -5.25 -23.37 -1.75
C ALA A 187 -3.85 -24.00 -2.00
N GLU A 188 -3.73 -25.32 -2.09
CA GLU A 188 -2.48 -25.96 -2.57
C GLU A 188 -2.24 -25.66 -4.06
N ALA A 189 -3.28 -25.58 -4.89
CA ALA A 189 -3.15 -25.15 -6.28
C ALA A 189 -2.74 -23.66 -6.39
N LEU A 190 -3.24 -22.79 -5.49
CA LEU A 190 -2.77 -21.41 -5.36
C LEU A 190 -1.29 -21.35 -4.96
N LYS A 191 -0.85 -22.19 -4.01
CA LYS A 191 0.57 -22.31 -3.64
C LYS A 191 1.45 -22.64 -4.85
N GLY A 192 1.00 -23.52 -5.74
CA GLY A 192 1.66 -23.81 -7.02
C GLY A 192 1.82 -22.56 -7.90
N LYS A 193 0.73 -21.82 -8.13
CA LYS A 193 0.77 -20.56 -8.91
C LYS A 193 1.70 -19.50 -8.30
N LEU A 194 1.76 -19.42 -6.97
CA LEU A 194 2.64 -18.49 -6.25
C LEU A 194 4.13 -18.84 -6.43
N ALA A 195 4.48 -20.14 -6.45
CA ALA A 195 5.84 -20.58 -6.76
C ALA A 195 6.23 -20.29 -8.22
N GLU A 196 5.31 -20.47 -9.17
CA GLU A 196 5.51 -20.09 -10.58
C GLU A 196 5.71 -18.57 -10.74
N MET A 197 4.94 -17.78 -10.00
CA MET A 197 5.07 -16.31 -9.93
C MET A 197 6.42 -15.87 -9.38
N LEU A 198 6.88 -16.44 -8.26
CA LEU A 198 8.21 -16.16 -7.71
C LEU A 198 9.33 -16.53 -8.69
N ALA A 199 9.23 -17.68 -9.34
CA ALA A 199 10.23 -18.15 -10.31
C ALA A 199 10.34 -17.20 -11.52
N GLN A 200 9.21 -16.66 -12.00
CA GLN A 200 9.18 -15.68 -13.08
C GLN A 200 9.72 -14.31 -12.66
N LEU A 201 9.37 -13.83 -11.46
CA LEU A 201 9.81 -12.52 -10.95
C LEU A 201 11.30 -12.49 -10.54
N SER A 202 11.88 -13.64 -10.15
CA SER A 202 13.28 -13.73 -9.70
C SER A 202 14.31 -13.78 -10.84
N GLY A 203 13.92 -14.33 -12.00
CA GLY A 203 14.84 -14.56 -13.12
C GLY A 203 15.96 -15.56 -12.82
N THR A 204 17.12 -15.36 -13.45
CA THR A 204 18.34 -16.16 -13.21
C THR A 204 19.58 -15.27 -13.12
N GLU A 205 20.72 -15.80 -12.66
CA GLU A 205 21.99 -15.06 -12.67
C GLU A 205 22.44 -14.64 -14.10
N GLU A 206 22.04 -15.38 -15.13
CA GLU A 206 22.32 -15.06 -16.54
C GLU A 206 21.30 -14.06 -17.12
N HIS A 207 20.07 -14.05 -16.59
CA HIS A 207 18.95 -13.22 -17.03
C HIS A 207 18.20 -12.63 -15.82
N PRO A 208 18.73 -11.58 -15.17
CA PRO A 208 18.05 -10.88 -14.09
C PRO A 208 16.91 -10.01 -14.64
N VAL A 209 15.72 -10.14 -14.05
CA VAL A 209 14.51 -9.41 -14.47
C VAL A 209 14.66 -7.92 -14.13
N LEU A 210 14.36 -7.05 -15.10
CA LEU A 210 14.36 -5.60 -14.87
C LEU A 210 13.03 -5.15 -14.24
N VAL A 211 13.01 -3.99 -13.57
CA VAL A 211 11.82 -3.51 -12.85
C VAL A 211 10.56 -3.43 -13.73
N ASP A 212 10.68 -2.92 -14.96
CA ASP A 212 9.54 -2.84 -15.90
C ASP A 212 9.07 -4.21 -16.40
N GLU A 213 9.98 -5.20 -16.45
CA GLU A 213 9.65 -6.58 -16.80
C GLU A 213 8.98 -7.29 -15.61
N MET A 214 9.44 -7.06 -14.37
CA MET A 214 8.73 -7.51 -13.16
C MET A 214 7.33 -6.91 -13.08
N ARG A 215 7.15 -5.61 -13.41
CA ARG A 215 5.83 -4.96 -13.48
C ARG A 215 4.91 -5.61 -14.52
N GLY A 216 5.44 -5.93 -15.70
CA GLY A 216 4.71 -6.63 -16.76
C GLY A 216 4.30 -8.06 -16.38
N LEU A 217 5.24 -8.84 -15.83
CA LEU A 217 5.00 -10.21 -15.34
C LEU A 217 3.99 -10.22 -14.20
N TYR A 218 4.09 -9.28 -13.25
CA TYR A 218 3.17 -9.17 -12.12
C TYR A 218 1.70 -9.00 -12.57
N GLY A 219 1.48 -8.32 -13.69
CA GLY A 219 0.15 -8.18 -14.30
C GLY A 219 -0.51 -9.48 -14.76
N LEU A 220 0.27 -10.52 -15.05
CA LEU A 220 -0.26 -11.84 -15.44
C LEU A 220 -0.97 -12.55 -14.26
N PHE A 221 -0.69 -12.14 -13.02
CA PHE A 221 -1.26 -12.75 -11.81
C PHE A 221 -2.54 -12.04 -11.33
N ALA A 222 -2.98 -10.98 -12.01
CA ALA A 222 -4.32 -10.40 -11.82
C ALA A 222 -5.44 -11.42 -12.14
N ASP A 223 -5.15 -12.40 -13.02
CA ASP A 223 -6.04 -13.52 -13.34
C ASP A 223 -5.99 -14.68 -12.31
N ILE A 224 -5.31 -14.53 -11.17
CA ILE A 224 -5.47 -15.46 -10.03
C ILE A 224 -6.84 -15.25 -9.35
N THR A 225 -7.30 -14.01 -9.25
CA THR A 225 -8.60 -13.67 -8.64
C THR A 225 -9.74 -13.84 -9.64
N ALA A 226 -10.84 -14.47 -9.21
CA ALA A 226 -12.07 -14.53 -9.98
C ALA A 226 -12.65 -13.12 -10.18
N GLU A 227 -13.28 -12.84 -11.32
CA GLU A 227 -13.96 -11.57 -11.53
C GLU A 227 -15.26 -11.54 -10.70
N PRO A 228 -15.45 -10.55 -9.79
CA PRO A 228 -16.67 -10.48 -9.00
C PRO A 228 -17.83 -9.91 -9.82
N ASP A 229 -18.95 -10.63 -9.89
CA ASP A 229 -20.21 -10.12 -10.45
C ASP A 229 -20.67 -8.84 -9.73
N GLU A 230 -21.53 -8.02 -10.35
CA GLU A 230 -22.23 -6.90 -9.69
C GLU A 230 -21.27 -5.83 -9.08
N VAL A 231 -20.13 -5.59 -9.74
CA VAL A 231 -19.19 -4.51 -9.42
C VAL A 231 -18.91 -3.67 -10.68
N THR A 232 -18.99 -2.35 -10.54
CA THR A 232 -18.61 -1.38 -11.55
C THR A 232 -17.26 -0.75 -11.20
N TRP A 233 -16.32 -0.68 -12.15
CA TRP A 233 -15.03 -0.02 -11.96
C TRP A 233 -14.94 1.33 -12.66
N THR A 234 -14.58 2.38 -11.93
CA THR A 234 -14.46 3.76 -12.46
C THR A 234 -13.13 4.40 -12.07
N GLU A 235 -12.31 4.77 -13.05
CA GLU A 235 -11.07 5.53 -12.84
C GLU A 235 -11.35 6.97 -12.39
N VAL A 236 -10.53 7.48 -11.47
CA VAL A 236 -10.71 8.80 -10.83
C VAL A 236 -9.36 9.46 -10.48
N ASP A 237 -9.34 10.78 -10.49
CA ASP A 237 -8.27 11.59 -9.89
C ASP A 237 -8.60 11.82 -8.40
N ALA A 238 -7.83 11.19 -7.51
CA ALA A 238 -7.94 11.28 -6.06
C ALA A 238 -7.08 12.40 -5.44
N GLY A 239 -6.94 13.54 -6.13
CA GLY A 239 -6.23 14.73 -5.65
C GLY A 239 -4.80 14.87 -6.19
N GLY A 240 -4.62 14.55 -7.48
CA GLY A 240 -3.32 14.40 -8.16
C GLY A 240 -2.83 12.95 -8.20
N ILE A 241 -3.53 12.02 -7.55
CA ILE A 241 -3.18 10.60 -7.46
C ILE A 241 -4.17 9.81 -8.32
N PRO A 242 -3.75 8.99 -9.30
CA PRO A 242 -4.66 8.10 -10.01
C PRO A 242 -5.24 7.06 -9.05
N ALA A 243 -6.52 6.76 -9.19
CA ALA A 243 -7.20 5.77 -8.37
C ALA A 243 -8.39 5.16 -9.13
N ILE A 244 -8.94 4.08 -8.59
CA ILE A 244 -10.02 3.33 -9.21
C ILE A 244 -11.06 2.99 -8.14
N TRP A 245 -12.28 3.47 -8.35
CA TRP A 245 -13.44 3.00 -7.62
C TRP A 245 -13.78 1.57 -8.04
N ALA A 246 -13.98 0.68 -7.07
CA ALA A 246 -14.75 -0.54 -7.22
C ALA A 246 -16.07 -0.36 -6.46
N ASP A 247 -17.16 -0.20 -7.21
CA ASP A 247 -18.48 0.14 -6.71
C ASP A 247 -19.43 -1.06 -6.86
N PRO A 248 -19.88 -1.70 -5.77
CA PRO A 248 -20.77 -2.85 -5.85
C PRO A 248 -22.22 -2.37 -6.00
N ASP A 249 -22.99 -3.00 -6.88
CA ASP A 249 -24.31 -2.50 -7.34
C ASP A 249 -25.33 -2.28 -6.21
N ALA A 250 -25.18 -3.01 -5.08
CA ALA A 250 -26.02 -2.93 -3.89
C ALA A 250 -25.29 -2.35 -2.65
N GLY A 251 -24.22 -1.58 -2.85
CA GLY A 251 -23.40 -1.01 -1.78
C GLY A 251 -23.85 0.36 -1.24
N ALA A 252 -23.41 0.70 -0.04
CA ALA A 252 -23.50 2.05 0.51
C ALA A 252 -22.50 2.99 -0.20
N THR A 253 -23.02 4.05 -0.84
CA THR A 253 -22.20 5.01 -1.60
C THR A 253 -21.56 6.10 -0.73
N ASP A 254 -21.96 6.21 0.53
CA ASP A 254 -21.46 7.17 1.53
C ASP A 254 -20.55 6.52 2.58
N ARG A 255 -20.01 5.32 2.27
CA ARG A 255 -18.92 4.62 2.97
C ARG A 255 -17.84 4.24 1.97
N VAL A 256 -16.58 4.28 2.39
CA VAL A 256 -15.42 3.94 1.53
C VAL A 256 -14.38 3.16 2.31
N VAL A 257 -13.85 2.09 1.73
CA VAL A 257 -12.53 1.55 2.11
C VAL A 257 -11.49 2.09 1.13
N GLN A 258 -10.50 2.82 1.60
CA GLN A 258 -9.31 3.11 0.78
C GLN A 258 -8.45 1.83 0.72
N TYR A 259 -8.06 1.40 -0.47
CA TYR A 259 -7.18 0.26 -0.66
C TYR A 259 -5.83 0.71 -1.23
N VAL A 260 -4.74 0.28 -0.60
CA VAL A 260 -3.37 0.46 -1.09
C VAL A 260 -2.76 -0.91 -1.33
N HIS A 261 -2.31 -1.16 -2.55
CA HIS A 261 -1.93 -2.49 -3.00
C HIS A 261 -0.54 -2.95 -2.52
N GLY A 262 -0.28 -4.26 -2.61
CA GLY A 262 1.01 -4.89 -2.41
C GLY A 262 1.99 -4.70 -3.57
N GLY A 263 2.97 -5.61 -3.68
CA GLY A 263 4.04 -5.51 -4.70
C GLY A 263 5.31 -4.78 -4.23
N GLY A 264 5.64 -4.85 -2.93
CA GLY A 264 6.96 -4.44 -2.43
C GLY A 264 7.32 -2.96 -2.59
N TYR A 265 6.34 -2.09 -2.81
CA TYR A 265 6.51 -0.67 -3.23
C TYR A 265 7.20 -0.47 -4.59
N VAL A 266 7.39 -1.52 -5.40
CA VAL A 266 8.16 -1.48 -6.66
C VAL A 266 7.32 -1.96 -7.86
N ILE A 267 6.41 -2.90 -7.63
CA ILE A 267 5.49 -3.50 -8.61
C ILE A 267 4.04 -3.42 -8.10
N GLY A 268 3.09 -3.89 -8.93
CA GLY A 268 1.66 -3.68 -8.70
C GLY A 268 1.13 -2.41 -9.36
N ASN A 269 -0.20 -2.27 -9.37
CA ASN A 269 -0.96 -1.06 -9.69
C ASN A 269 -2.44 -1.30 -9.31
N ALA A 270 -3.24 -0.25 -9.29
CA ALA A 270 -4.67 -0.32 -8.99
C ALA A 270 -5.48 -1.11 -10.04
N HIS A 271 -4.98 -1.29 -11.27
CA HIS A 271 -5.66 -2.08 -12.31
C HIS A 271 -5.61 -3.59 -12.02
N TYR A 272 -4.45 -4.12 -11.61
CA TYR A 272 -4.29 -5.53 -11.26
C TYR A 272 -5.12 -5.92 -10.02
N TYR A 273 -5.34 -4.96 -9.12
CA TYR A 273 -6.11 -5.15 -7.89
C TYR A 273 -7.63 -4.92 -8.04
N LYS A 274 -8.15 -4.60 -9.24
CA LYS A 274 -9.59 -4.36 -9.49
C LYS A 274 -10.50 -5.49 -8.98
N ARG A 275 -10.12 -6.75 -9.18
CA ARG A 275 -10.92 -7.92 -8.77
C ARG A 275 -10.92 -8.14 -7.25
N LEU A 276 -9.75 -8.14 -6.61
CA LEU A 276 -9.64 -8.27 -5.16
C LEU A 276 -10.39 -7.13 -4.43
N THR A 277 -10.23 -5.89 -4.89
CA THR A 277 -10.96 -4.75 -4.33
C THR A 277 -12.47 -4.82 -4.58
N GLY A 278 -12.92 -5.40 -5.70
CA GLY A 278 -14.34 -5.71 -5.93
C GLY A 278 -14.90 -6.76 -4.96
N HIS A 279 -14.15 -7.84 -4.67
CA HIS A 279 -14.55 -8.83 -3.65
C HIS A 279 -14.65 -8.21 -2.24
N ILE A 280 -13.69 -7.37 -1.86
CA ILE A 280 -13.75 -6.59 -0.62
C ILE A 280 -14.97 -5.65 -0.62
N ALA A 281 -15.25 -4.97 -1.74
CA ALA A 281 -16.39 -4.08 -1.88
C ALA A 281 -17.72 -4.81 -1.63
N LYS A 282 -17.92 -6.00 -2.22
CA LYS A 282 -19.11 -6.83 -1.98
C LYS A 282 -19.21 -7.29 -0.52
N ALA A 283 -18.11 -7.77 0.07
CA ALA A 283 -18.11 -8.30 1.44
C ALA A 283 -18.37 -7.21 2.51
N VAL A 284 -17.81 -6.02 2.34
CA VAL A 284 -18.09 -4.87 3.22
C VAL A 284 -19.46 -4.27 2.88
N GLY A 285 -19.87 -4.28 1.62
CA GLY A 285 -21.12 -3.67 1.14
C GLY A 285 -21.00 -2.16 0.95
N CYS A 286 -19.85 -1.67 0.49
CA CYS A 286 -19.61 -0.26 0.16
C CYS A 286 -18.53 -0.09 -0.91
N ARG A 287 -18.30 1.15 -1.33
CA ARG A 287 -17.28 1.51 -2.31
C ARG A 287 -15.87 1.17 -1.80
N VAL A 288 -14.98 0.79 -2.71
CA VAL A 288 -13.53 0.70 -2.45
C VAL A 288 -12.78 1.65 -3.39
N LEU A 289 -11.87 2.46 -2.85
CA LEU A 289 -10.97 3.32 -3.65
C LEU A 289 -9.59 2.68 -3.70
N SER A 290 -9.27 1.97 -4.78
CA SER A 290 -7.93 1.44 -5.02
C SER A 290 -7.00 2.55 -5.49
N VAL A 291 -5.98 2.88 -4.71
CA VAL A 291 -5.03 3.98 -4.98
C VAL A 291 -3.85 3.47 -5.80
N ASP A 292 -3.53 4.14 -6.89
CA ASP A 292 -2.40 3.85 -7.78
C ASP A 292 -1.21 4.75 -7.38
N TYR A 293 -0.54 4.38 -6.30
CA TYR A 293 0.47 5.21 -5.66
C TYR A 293 1.84 5.10 -6.36
N ARG A 294 2.66 6.16 -6.26
CA ARG A 294 3.99 6.22 -6.89
C ARG A 294 4.94 5.14 -6.35
N LEU A 295 5.59 4.42 -7.26
CA LEU A 295 6.46 3.28 -6.97
C LEU A 295 7.96 3.63 -7.04
N ALA A 296 8.75 2.88 -6.29
CA ALA A 296 10.20 2.84 -6.37
C ALA A 296 10.66 1.99 -7.58
N PRO A 297 11.90 2.17 -8.09
CA PRO A 297 12.94 3.10 -7.64
C PRO A 297 12.80 4.55 -8.15
N GLU A 298 11.85 4.86 -9.02
CA GLU A 298 11.62 6.21 -9.56
C GLU A 298 11.14 7.19 -8.48
N HIS A 299 10.32 6.68 -7.56
CA HIS A 299 9.71 7.41 -6.46
C HIS A 299 9.89 6.61 -5.15
N PRO A 300 11.09 6.65 -4.53
CA PRO A 300 11.32 6.03 -3.23
C PRO A 300 10.50 6.72 -2.13
N HIS A 301 10.57 6.18 -0.92
CA HIS A 301 10.04 6.82 0.28
C HIS A 301 10.45 8.32 0.35
N PRO A 302 9.53 9.25 0.68
CA PRO A 302 8.19 9.03 1.23
C PRO A 302 7.03 8.91 0.22
N ALA A 303 7.27 8.84 -1.09
CA ALA A 303 6.26 9.05 -2.14
C ALA A 303 4.93 8.28 -1.94
N ALA A 304 4.99 6.97 -1.67
CA ALA A 304 3.81 6.14 -1.44
C ALA A 304 2.95 6.62 -0.23
N VAL A 305 3.60 7.12 0.83
CA VAL A 305 2.94 7.66 2.04
C VAL A 305 2.34 9.04 1.76
N GLU A 306 3.01 9.88 0.98
CA GLU A 306 2.46 11.15 0.49
C GLU A 306 1.17 10.92 -0.30
N ASP A 307 1.18 9.94 -1.21
CA ASP A 307 0.05 9.65 -2.11
C ASP A 307 -1.13 9.03 -1.36
N SER A 308 -0.89 8.01 -0.54
CA SER A 308 -1.92 7.37 0.28
C SER A 308 -2.59 8.38 1.25
N THR A 309 -1.80 9.24 1.90
CA THR A 309 -2.37 10.29 2.77
C THR A 309 -3.04 11.41 1.98
N THR A 310 -2.69 11.62 0.71
CA THR A 310 -3.34 12.58 -0.19
C THR A 310 -4.69 12.08 -0.68
N ALA A 311 -4.78 10.82 -1.15
CA ALA A 311 -6.05 10.17 -1.49
C ALA A 311 -7.02 10.15 -0.30
N TYR A 312 -6.53 9.88 0.92
CA TYR A 312 -7.35 9.94 2.13
C TYR A 312 -7.86 11.35 2.44
N ARG A 313 -7.00 12.38 2.32
CA ARG A 313 -7.42 13.78 2.50
C ARG A 313 -8.36 14.25 1.38
N TRP A 314 -8.25 13.71 0.17
CA TRP A 314 -9.21 13.92 -0.91
C TRP A 314 -10.58 13.32 -0.58
N LEU A 315 -10.64 12.10 -0.01
CA LEU A 315 -11.90 11.52 0.48
C LEU A 315 -12.58 12.41 1.53
N LEU A 316 -11.83 12.92 2.52
CA LEU A 316 -12.37 13.91 3.46
C LEU A 316 -12.85 15.19 2.73
N GLY A 317 -12.13 15.63 1.69
CA GLY A 317 -12.50 16.76 0.83
C GLY A 317 -13.76 16.54 -0.02
N GLN A 318 -14.08 15.29 -0.39
CA GLN A 318 -15.35 14.92 -1.02
C GLN A 318 -16.53 14.89 -0.02
N GLY A 319 -16.28 15.09 1.27
CA GLY A 319 -17.31 15.14 2.31
C GLY A 319 -17.61 13.79 2.98
N TYR A 320 -16.83 12.73 2.70
CA TYR A 320 -16.94 11.50 3.49
C TYR A 320 -16.51 11.77 4.94
N ALA A 321 -17.34 11.38 5.92
CA ALA A 321 -16.99 11.52 7.32
C ALA A 321 -15.85 10.55 7.69
N PRO A 322 -14.93 10.88 8.63
CA PRO A 322 -13.86 9.96 9.03
C PRO A 322 -14.40 8.62 9.58
N ALA A 323 -15.53 8.65 10.31
CA ALA A 323 -16.24 7.46 10.78
C ALA A 323 -16.91 6.62 9.66
N HIS A 324 -16.89 7.11 8.42
CA HIS A 324 -17.40 6.44 7.21
C HIS A 324 -16.26 5.93 6.32
N LEU A 325 -15.01 6.12 6.74
CA LEU A 325 -13.81 5.67 6.04
C LEU A 325 -13.15 4.50 6.77
N ALA A 326 -12.62 3.56 6.00
CA ALA A 326 -11.66 2.56 6.45
C ALA A 326 -10.44 2.58 5.52
N ILE A 327 -9.33 1.96 5.92
CA ILE A 327 -8.16 1.75 5.06
C ILE A 327 -7.67 0.32 5.13
N SER A 328 -7.31 -0.28 4.00
CA SER A 328 -6.82 -1.64 3.89
C SER A 328 -5.73 -1.73 2.82
N GLY A 329 -4.96 -2.81 2.87
CA GLY A 329 -3.90 -3.07 1.93
C GLY A 329 -3.14 -4.33 2.28
N ASP A 330 -2.50 -4.92 1.29
CA ASP A 330 -1.79 -6.20 1.39
C ASP A 330 -0.27 -6.04 1.28
N SER A 331 0.51 -6.91 1.94
CA SER A 331 1.97 -6.94 1.77
C SER A 331 2.61 -5.56 2.11
N ALA A 332 3.33 -4.94 1.17
CA ALA A 332 3.76 -3.54 1.22
C ALA A 332 2.61 -2.55 1.49
N GLY A 333 1.45 -2.73 0.84
CA GLY A 333 0.21 -2.01 1.09
C GLY A 333 -0.32 -2.20 2.52
N GLY A 334 -0.06 -3.35 3.14
CA GLY A 334 -0.35 -3.60 4.55
C GLY A 334 0.54 -2.78 5.49
N GLY A 335 1.82 -2.62 5.13
CA GLY A 335 2.73 -1.67 5.79
C GLY A 335 2.30 -0.21 5.56
N LEU A 336 1.96 0.13 4.31
CA LEU A 336 1.51 1.47 3.90
C LEU A 336 0.20 1.87 4.58
N THR A 337 -0.71 0.92 4.82
CA THR A 337 -1.94 1.09 5.61
C THR A 337 -1.61 1.64 7.00
N LEU A 338 -0.63 1.04 7.68
CA LEU A 338 -0.18 1.49 9.01
C LEU A 338 0.60 2.81 8.94
N ALA A 339 1.53 2.96 8.00
CA ALA A 339 2.25 4.23 7.79
C ALA A 339 1.31 5.40 7.47
N THR A 340 0.21 5.15 6.76
CA THR A 340 -0.83 6.14 6.47
C THR A 340 -1.57 6.55 7.74
N LEU A 341 -1.97 5.62 8.62
CA LEU A 341 -2.59 5.95 9.91
C LEU A 341 -1.66 6.81 10.78
N LEU A 342 -0.37 6.44 10.85
CA LEU A 342 0.64 7.18 11.62
C LEU A 342 0.81 8.61 11.07
N ALA A 343 1.05 8.75 9.77
CA ALA A 343 1.21 10.05 9.12
C ALA A 343 -0.06 10.94 9.19
N LEU A 344 -1.26 10.35 9.15
CA LEU A 344 -2.52 11.09 9.35
C LEU A 344 -2.65 11.58 10.80
N ARG A 345 -2.39 10.72 11.79
CA ARG A 345 -2.43 11.06 13.21
C ARG A 345 -1.45 12.18 13.53
N ASP A 346 -0.21 12.05 13.07
CA ASP A 346 0.89 12.97 13.39
C ASP A 346 0.70 14.33 12.68
N ALA A 347 0.00 14.34 11.54
CA ALA A 347 -0.48 15.56 10.88
C ALA A 347 -1.79 16.13 11.48
N GLY A 348 -2.33 15.54 12.56
CA GLY A 348 -3.60 15.97 13.17
C GLY A 348 -4.84 15.77 12.29
N THR A 349 -4.76 14.93 11.26
CA THR A 349 -5.86 14.62 10.35
C THR A 349 -6.80 13.60 10.99
N ALA A 350 -8.11 13.77 10.82
CA ALA A 350 -9.11 12.88 11.42
C ALA A 350 -9.03 11.46 10.82
N LEU A 351 -8.83 10.46 11.69
CA LEU A 351 -8.56 9.07 11.33
C LEU A 351 -9.81 8.29 10.89
N PRO A 352 -9.63 7.21 10.10
CA PRO A 352 -10.72 6.31 9.71
C PRO A 352 -11.30 5.54 10.91
N ALA A 353 -12.47 4.95 10.72
CA ALA A 353 -13.16 4.14 11.72
C ALA A 353 -12.41 2.86 12.12
N ALA A 354 -11.68 2.26 11.17
CA ALA A 354 -10.88 1.05 11.35
C ALA A 354 -9.87 0.87 10.20
N ALA A 355 -8.94 -0.06 10.33
CA ALA A 355 -8.05 -0.48 9.26
C ALA A 355 -7.81 -2.00 9.21
N VAL A 356 -7.46 -2.49 8.02
CA VAL A 356 -7.27 -3.93 7.74
C VAL A 356 -5.96 -4.18 6.96
N PRO A 357 -4.82 -4.33 7.65
CA PRO A 357 -3.57 -4.77 7.04
C PRO A 357 -3.61 -6.29 6.76
N ILE A 358 -3.41 -6.68 5.50
CA ILE A 358 -3.34 -8.07 5.05
C ILE A 358 -1.87 -8.44 4.85
N SER A 359 -1.42 -9.55 5.43
CA SER A 359 -0.04 -10.06 5.32
C SER A 359 1.04 -8.96 5.43
N PRO A 360 0.95 -8.02 6.40
CA PRO A 360 1.59 -6.72 6.30
C PRO A 360 3.11 -6.80 6.44
N TRP A 361 3.83 -6.23 5.47
CA TRP A 361 5.28 -6.03 5.55
C TRP A 361 5.61 -4.75 6.31
N VAL A 362 6.28 -4.88 7.46
CA VAL A 362 6.52 -3.78 8.41
C VAL A 362 7.96 -3.69 8.91
N ASP A 363 8.83 -4.62 8.52
CA ASP A 363 10.25 -4.67 8.87
C ASP A 363 11.14 -4.67 7.62
N MET A 364 11.76 -3.52 7.33
CA MET A 364 12.65 -3.33 6.18
C MET A 364 14.04 -4.00 6.36
N GLU A 365 14.35 -4.54 7.55
CA GLU A 365 15.54 -5.36 7.82
C GLU A 365 15.23 -6.88 7.80
N ALA A 366 13.96 -7.28 7.65
CA ALA A 366 13.50 -8.67 7.63
C ALA A 366 13.97 -9.51 8.84
N THR A 367 13.79 -9.00 10.07
CA THR A 367 14.35 -9.60 11.31
C THR A 367 13.40 -10.52 12.09
N GLY A 368 12.26 -10.92 11.53
CA GLY A 368 11.35 -11.91 12.14
C GLY A 368 11.87 -13.35 12.04
N ASP A 369 11.65 -14.18 13.07
CA ASP A 369 12.12 -15.58 13.08
C ASP A 369 11.47 -16.42 11.95
N THR A 370 10.26 -16.06 11.52
CA THR A 370 9.59 -16.67 10.35
C THR A 370 10.30 -16.45 9.02
N MET A 371 11.17 -15.44 8.89
CA MET A 371 12.04 -15.26 7.71
C MET A 371 13.02 -16.43 7.51
N THR A 372 13.30 -17.20 8.57
CA THR A 372 14.05 -18.46 8.49
C THR A 372 13.14 -19.67 8.70
N THR A 373 12.25 -19.64 9.69
CA THR A 373 11.47 -20.83 10.10
C THR A 373 10.28 -21.17 9.21
N ASN A 374 9.83 -20.25 8.35
CA ASN A 374 8.84 -20.51 7.30
C ASN A 374 9.43 -20.44 5.88
N ALA A 375 10.75 -20.31 5.71
CA ALA A 375 11.38 -20.13 4.40
C ALA A 375 11.12 -21.30 3.43
N ASP A 376 11.05 -22.55 3.91
CA ASP A 376 10.71 -23.71 3.08
C ASP A 376 9.18 -23.87 2.84
N ASN A 377 8.35 -23.05 3.48
CA ASN A 377 6.88 -23.15 3.47
C ASN A 377 6.19 -22.08 2.60
N ASP A 378 6.79 -20.89 2.49
CA ASP A 378 6.28 -19.74 1.73
C ASP A 378 6.65 -19.88 0.25
N ALA A 379 5.66 -19.98 -0.63
CA ALA A 379 5.87 -20.10 -2.07
C ALA A 379 6.21 -18.78 -2.76
N LEU A 380 6.08 -17.62 -2.08
CA LEU A 380 6.29 -16.31 -2.68
C LEU A 380 7.33 -15.47 -1.94
N VAL A 381 7.16 -15.21 -0.66
CA VAL A 381 7.97 -14.17 0.02
C VAL A 381 9.21 -14.76 0.65
N HIS A 382 10.37 -14.27 0.19
CA HIS A 382 11.69 -14.67 0.65
C HIS A 382 12.54 -13.45 1.02
N ALA A 383 13.36 -13.57 2.07
CA ALA A 383 14.17 -12.46 2.59
C ALA A 383 15.08 -11.77 1.54
N PRO A 384 15.73 -12.46 0.58
CA PRO A 384 16.51 -11.78 -0.47
C PRO A 384 15.67 -10.86 -1.37
N MET A 385 14.43 -11.26 -1.70
CA MET A 385 13.51 -10.45 -2.49
C MET A 385 13.05 -9.21 -1.71
N LEU A 386 12.66 -9.39 -0.44
CA LEU A 386 12.27 -8.27 0.43
C LEU A 386 13.42 -7.27 0.62
N LEU A 387 14.65 -7.74 0.84
CA LEU A 387 15.81 -6.86 1.04
C LEU A 387 16.18 -6.11 -0.25
N ALA A 388 16.02 -6.73 -1.43
CA ALA A 388 16.21 -6.04 -2.71
C ALA A 388 15.12 -4.96 -2.95
N MET A 389 13.86 -5.26 -2.65
CA MET A 389 12.75 -4.31 -2.72
C MET A 389 12.90 -3.18 -1.70
N ALA A 390 13.35 -3.46 -0.47
CA ALA A 390 13.65 -2.47 0.55
C ALA A 390 14.77 -1.53 0.11
N GLY A 391 15.84 -2.06 -0.52
CA GLY A 391 16.91 -1.25 -1.08
C GLY A 391 16.41 -0.20 -2.10
N MET A 392 15.47 -0.58 -2.96
CA MET A 392 14.83 0.33 -3.91
C MET A 392 13.86 1.31 -3.22
N PHE A 393 12.99 0.82 -2.34
CA PHE A 393 11.97 1.63 -1.65
C PHE A 393 12.58 2.67 -0.71
N LEU A 394 13.60 2.30 0.08
CA LEU A 394 14.23 3.21 1.03
C LEU A 394 14.98 4.35 0.33
N GLY A 395 15.60 4.09 -0.84
CA GLY A 395 16.38 5.12 -1.56
C GLY A 395 17.53 5.73 -0.73
N GLY A 396 18.01 5.03 0.30
CA GLY A 396 19.02 5.53 1.25
C GLY A 396 18.45 6.09 2.58
N HIS A 397 17.13 6.10 2.79
CA HIS A 397 16.52 6.42 4.08
C HIS A 397 16.82 5.35 5.15
N ASN A 398 16.64 5.74 6.41
CA ASN A 398 16.78 4.85 7.57
C ASN A 398 15.76 3.68 7.48
N PRO A 399 16.19 2.40 7.47
CA PRO A 399 15.26 1.26 7.46
C PRO A 399 14.39 1.17 8.72
N LYS A 400 14.70 1.95 9.76
CA LYS A 400 13.97 2.03 11.03
C LYS A 400 13.11 3.29 11.19
N ASP A 401 12.82 4.00 10.11
CA ASP A 401 11.83 5.08 10.15
C ASP A 401 10.41 4.49 10.37
N PRO A 402 9.60 5.00 11.33
CA PRO A 402 8.23 4.52 11.55
C PRO A 402 7.31 4.53 10.31
N LEU A 403 7.64 5.31 9.27
CA LEU A 403 6.87 5.40 8.02
C LEU A 403 7.40 4.50 6.89
N VAL A 404 8.52 3.79 7.08
CA VAL A 404 8.95 2.65 6.21
C VAL A 404 8.82 1.32 6.93
N ALA A 405 9.09 1.30 8.23
CA ALA A 405 9.01 0.13 9.08
C ALA A 405 8.13 0.41 10.31
N PRO A 406 6.78 0.34 10.17
CA PRO A 406 5.84 0.59 11.26
C PRO A 406 6.07 -0.25 12.53
N ILE A 407 6.83 -1.35 12.48
CA ILE A 407 7.22 -2.09 13.69
C ILE A 407 7.97 -1.24 14.73
N HIS A 408 8.59 -0.13 14.31
CA HIS A 408 9.29 0.82 15.17
C HIS A 408 8.43 2.02 15.62
N ALA A 409 7.15 2.07 15.26
CA ALA A 409 6.25 3.17 15.60
C ALA A 409 5.74 3.12 17.06
N ASP A 410 5.38 4.31 17.56
CA ASP A 410 4.35 4.45 18.59
C ASP A 410 2.98 4.38 17.91
N PHE A 411 2.13 3.44 18.31
CA PHE A 411 0.77 3.26 17.77
C PHE A 411 -0.32 3.96 18.59
N THR A 412 0.03 4.73 19.63
CA THR A 412 -0.94 5.42 20.48
C THR A 412 -1.93 6.24 19.65
N GLY A 413 -3.23 5.97 19.82
CA GLY A 413 -4.31 6.74 19.20
C GLY A 413 -4.56 6.51 17.70
N ILE A 414 -3.99 5.48 17.06
CA ILE A 414 -4.43 5.08 15.71
C ILE A 414 -5.79 4.35 15.71
N ALA A 415 -6.37 4.13 14.53
CA ALA A 415 -7.62 3.40 14.36
C ALA A 415 -7.52 1.91 14.76
N PRO A 416 -8.62 1.26 15.18
CA PRO A 416 -8.67 -0.19 15.45
C PRO A 416 -8.21 -1.02 14.24
N LEU A 417 -7.52 -2.13 14.51
CA LEU A 417 -6.90 -2.98 13.49
C LEU A 417 -7.54 -4.38 13.45
N TYR A 418 -7.75 -4.89 12.24
CA TYR A 418 -7.90 -6.32 11.97
C TYR A 418 -6.80 -6.77 11.02
N ILE A 419 -5.84 -7.53 11.55
CA ILE A 419 -4.69 -8.03 10.79
C ILE A 419 -4.96 -9.48 10.40
N GLN A 420 -4.92 -9.79 9.10
CA GLN A 420 -4.94 -11.16 8.58
C GLN A 420 -3.55 -11.56 8.10
N VAL A 421 -3.16 -12.82 8.29
CA VAL A 421 -1.89 -13.36 7.79
C VAL A 421 -1.96 -14.88 7.64
N GLY A 422 -1.24 -15.45 6.68
CA GLY A 422 -1.11 -16.89 6.47
C GLY A 422 -0.10 -17.55 7.41
N GLY A 423 -0.39 -18.78 7.83
CA GLY A 423 0.45 -19.57 8.74
C GLY A 423 1.77 -20.04 8.12
N HIS A 424 1.88 -20.09 6.79
CA HIS A 424 3.07 -20.46 6.05
C HIS A 424 3.82 -19.27 5.43
N GLU A 425 3.53 -18.04 5.87
CA GLU A 425 4.27 -16.85 5.43
C GLU A 425 5.59 -16.64 6.17
N THR A 426 6.60 -16.14 5.47
CA THR A 426 7.80 -15.56 6.10
C THR A 426 7.51 -14.25 6.83
N LEU A 427 6.49 -13.50 6.39
CA LEU A 427 5.95 -12.28 7.04
C LEU A 427 5.00 -12.54 8.23
N LEU A 428 4.81 -13.80 8.62
CA LEU A 428 3.95 -14.17 9.75
C LEU A 428 4.37 -13.49 11.06
N ASP A 429 5.67 -13.35 11.36
CA ASP A 429 6.12 -12.63 12.54
C ASP A 429 5.98 -11.12 12.42
N ASP A 430 6.07 -10.53 11.23
CA ASP A 430 5.83 -9.09 11.03
C ASP A 430 4.40 -8.72 11.47
N ALA A 431 3.41 -9.50 11.04
CA ALA A 431 2.03 -9.40 11.49
C ALA A 431 1.87 -9.60 13.02
N LYS A 432 2.53 -10.62 13.62
CA LYS A 432 2.48 -10.84 15.08
C LYS A 432 3.13 -9.69 15.86
N ARG A 433 4.31 -9.25 15.44
CA ARG A 433 5.15 -8.25 16.12
C ARG A 433 4.45 -6.89 16.11
N VAL A 434 3.86 -6.49 14.98
CA VAL A 434 3.13 -5.21 14.88
C VAL A 434 1.79 -5.26 15.63
N ALA A 435 1.08 -6.40 15.61
CA ALA A 435 -0.10 -6.59 16.44
C ALA A 435 0.22 -6.55 17.96
N ALA A 436 1.39 -7.02 18.37
CA ALA A 436 1.86 -6.93 19.76
C ALA A 436 2.25 -5.48 20.13
N ALA A 437 2.91 -4.75 19.24
CA ALA A 437 3.25 -3.34 19.42
C ALA A 437 1.99 -2.46 19.55
N ALA A 438 1.05 -2.57 18.61
CA ALA A 438 -0.18 -1.79 18.63
C ALA A 438 -1.05 -2.07 19.87
N ARG A 439 -1.14 -3.33 20.33
CA ARG A 439 -1.83 -3.68 21.60
C ARG A 439 -1.15 -3.10 22.84
N ARG A 440 0.19 -3.09 22.88
CA ARG A 440 0.97 -2.48 23.97
C ARG A 440 0.69 -0.97 24.06
N ASP A 441 0.50 -0.32 22.92
CA ASP A 441 0.23 1.13 22.81
C ASP A 441 -1.29 1.46 22.89
N GLY A 442 -2.12 0.49 23.27
CA GLY A 442 -3.53 0.68 23.61
C GLY A 442 -4.53 0.59 22.46
N VAL A 443 -4.11 0.20 21.26
CA VAL A 443 -5.01 -0.01 20.11
C VAL A 443 -5.82 -1.30 20.29
N ASP A 444 -7.10 -1.29 19.89
CA ASP A 444 -7.87 -2.54 19.76
C ASP A 444 -7.44 -3.26 18.48
N VAL A 445 -6.93 -4.49 18.63
CA VAL A 445 -6.31 -5.24 17.54
C VAL A 445 -6.83 -6.67 17.58
N THR A 446 -7.54 -7.06 16.52
CA THR A 446 -7.75 -8.45 16.16
C THR A 446 -6.61 -8.90 15.24
N LEU A 447 -6.00 -10.05 15.53
CA LEU A 447 -5.02 -10.71 14.66
C LEU A 447 -5.54 -12.11 14.40
N GLU A 448 -5.64 -12.48 13.13
CA GLU A 448 -6.07 -13.81 12.71
C GLU A 448 -5.02 -14.43 11.80
N VAL A 449 -4.47 -15.56 12.26
CA VAL A 449 -3.53 -16.38 11.50
C VAL A 449 -4.31 -17.52 10.87
N PHE A 450 -4.39 -17.55 9.55
CA PHE A 450 -5.06 -18.59 8.80
C PHE A 450 -4.09 -19.78 8.64
N PRO A 451 -4.40 -20.97 9.19
CA PRO A 451 -3.50 -22.12 9.12
C PRO A 451 -3.14 -22.47 7.68
N GLU A 452 -1.89 -22.87 7.48
CA GLU A 452 -1.31 -23.38 6.21
C GLU A 452 -1.32 -22.42 5.00
N MET A 453 -2.05 -21.31 5.07
CA MET A 453 -2.17 -20.29 4.02
C MET A 453 -0.86 -19.55 3.70
N GLN A 454 -0.78 -19.09 2.45
CA GLN A 454 0.35 -18.42 1.80
C GLN A 454 0.21 -16.88 1.82
N HIS A 455 1.23 -16.17 1.34
CA HIS A 455 1.24 -14.70 1.30
C HIS A 455 0.10 -14.13 0.45
N VAL A 456 -0.70 -13.22 1.05
CA VAL A 456 -1.91 -12.62 0.46
C VAL A 456 -2.81 -13.65 -0.23
N PHE A 457 -3.04 -14.80 0.42
CA PHE A 457 -3.90 -15.86 -0.12
C PHE A 457 -5.31 -15.36 -0.54
N GLN A 458 -5.77 -14.22 0.00
CA GLN A 458 -6.97 -13.48 -0.42
C GLN A 458 -7.04 -13.24 -1.95
N ILE A 459 -5.93 -13.20 -2.69
CA ILE A 459 -5.95 -13.12 -4.17
C ILE A 459 -6.67 -14.31 -4.83
N GLY A 460 -6.86 -15.43 -4.12
CA GLY A 460 -7.64 -16.58 -4.56
C GLY A 460 -9.16 -16.42 -4.47
N ALA A 461 -9.69 -15.24 -4.13
CA ALA A 461 -11.12 -15.02 -3.96
C ALA A 461 -11.95 -15.42 -5.20
N GLY A 462 -13.09 -16.06 -4.95
CA GLY A 462 -13.97 -16.73 -5.91
C GLY A 462 -13.45 -18.06 -6.46
N HIS A 463 -12.26 -18.51 -6.04
CA HIS A 463 -11.63 -19.76 -6.48
C HIS A 463 -11.07 -20.62 -5.32
N VAL A 464 -10.79 -20.03 -4.16
CA VAL A 464 -10.18 -20.68 -2.99
C VAL A 464 -11.06 -20.43 -1.75
N PRO A 465 -11.64 -21.47 -1.12
CA PRO A 465 -12.61 -21.29 -0.02
C PRO A 465 -12.07 -20.51 1.19
N GLU A 466 -10.80 -20.68 1.54
CA GLU A 466 -10.15 -19.96 2.64
C GLU A 466 -10.03 -18.45 2.33
N SER A 467 -9.77 -18.10 1.07
CA SER A 467 -9.71 -16.71 0.60
C SER A 467 -11.07 -16.04 0.68
N ASP A 468 -12.15 -16.76 0.36
CA ASP A 468 -13.52 -16.27 0.47
C ASP A 468 -13.95 -16.09 1.94
N ASP A 469 -13.57 -17.02 2.84
CA ASP A 469 -13.76 -16.88 4.29
C ASP A 469 -12.98 -15.67 4.85
N ALA A 470 -11.73 -15.47 4.42
CA ALA A 470 -10.93 -14.31 4.79
C ALA A 470 -11.57 -13.00 4.35
N ILE A 471 -12.03 -12.89 3.10
CA ILE A 471 -12.73 -11.73 2.56
C ILE A 471 -14.06 -11.49 3.32
N ALA A 472 -14.83 -12.54 3.59
CA ALA A 472 -16.07 -12.45 4.35
C ALA A 472 -15.83 -11.94 5.78
N LYS A 473 -14.71 -12.31 6.42
CA LYS A 473 -14.30 -11.81 7.74
C LYS A 473 -13.85 -10.35 7.71
N ILE A 474 -13.19 -9.88 6.65
CA ILE A 474 -12.92 -8.45 6.43
C ILE A 474 -14.24 -7.66 6.40
N GLY A 475 -15.24 -8.18 5.67
CA GLY A 475 -16.60 -7.65 5.69
C GLY A 475 -17.21 -7.62 7.09
N ALA A 476 -17.19 -8.75 7.81
CA ALA A 476 -17.75 -8.88 9.15
C ALA A 476 -17.09 -7.94 10.19
N PHE A 477 -15.81 -7.61 10.03
CA PHE A 477 -15.11 -6.63 10.86
C PHE A 477 -15.46 -5.18 10.47
N LEU A 478 -15.33 -4.83 9.18
CA LEU A 478 -15.48 -3.43 8.74
C LEU A 478 -16.93 -2.92 8.79
N ARG A 479 -17.93 -3.77 8.52
CA ARG A 479 -19.34 -3.37 8.54
C ARG A 479 -19.78 -2.67 9.83
N PRO A 480 -19.66 -3.26 11.03
CA PRO A 480 -20.06 -2.59 12.26
C PRO A 480 -19.21 -1.35 12.59
N CYS A 481 -17.95 -1.30 12.16
CA CYS A 481 -17.09 -0.10 12.31
C CYS A 481 -17.59 1.07 11.44
N LEU A 482 -18.07 0.77 10.22
CA LEU A 482 -18.65 1.74 9.28
C LEU A 482 -20.15 2.00 9.54
N GLY A 483 -20.81 1.21 10.39
CA GLY A 483 -22.26 1.31 10.64
C GLY A 483 -23.12 0.76 9.50
N LEU A 484 -22.72 -0.39 8.94
CA LEU A 484 -23.38 -1.19 7.91
C LEU A 484 -23.89 -2.55 8.45
#